data_AF-A0A1X9YDZ3-F1
#
_entry.id   AF-A0A1X9YDZ3-F1
#
_cell.length_a   1.000
_cell.length_b   1.000
_cell.length_c   1.000
_cell.angle_alpha   90.00
_cell.angle_beta   90.00
_cell.angle_gamma   90.00
#
_symmetry.space_group_name_H-M   'P 1'
#
loop_
_entity.id
_entity.type
_entity.pdbx_description
1 polymer ?
#
loop_
_entity_poly.entity_id
_entity_poly.type
_entity_poly.pdbx_seq_one_letter_code
_entity_poly.pdbx_strand_id
1 'polypeptide(L)'
;MALEWFEAQLHLPMLRNCSDEEAARLYHERDGTWSATTKAALKRFQTDKLDLDENWASTSPGWQCPGCGRRKPDIFRLLDNGVLLARLEEHHDHLTDRFKRLAQAKYGQKWGERAPEGALQTEKLASRLVARFEPTLVCAECNKSDGVAKRAIAGMSPDFSFRPSEIRQFVRANANGEHMIDIPVAHQIYEAERTNFEMRVALLDQLFATMAAGSLVSEKGNLPPAGHLSTMGMYRHVHSWFAREHGELYRVISRDLSAFEMRSVSRDGAAASKSARRSLRVEVPTPEEVANYDGGGALELWKAVDDDWRCAACRRGKAQILRRSRNSRRPWSGKLFKHTEFTLMEIWNEQEDDTSTLPPFIASHRVELICMDCATILPSLKQRQPRYSDDEALMQLGDMAAVIGAAPNRPHEVDWTHVAARVDSNFILAPLVRSYWEHHNAAVNCRALYRDCLKTTHGDRERAWKRLIALYADRYESAEECAETLTFLLEEADRIGIGDPFRPDTVAA
;
A
#
# COMPACT_ATOMS: atom_id res chain seq x y z
N MET A 1 25.52 20.86 32.93
CA MET A 1 24.31 21.66 33.22
C MET A 1 23.14 20.68 33.31
N ALA A 2 22.28 20.82 34.32
CA ALA A 2 21.06 20.01 34.39
C ALA A 2 20.14 20.42 33.23
N LEU A 3 19.52 19.43 32.58
CA LEU A 3 18.50 19.67 31.56
C LEU A 3 17.22 20.17 32.25
N GLU A 4 16.61 21.22 31.71
CA GLU A 4 15.27 21.66 32.08
C GLU A 4 14.24 20.89 31.26
N TRP A 5 13.14 20.46 31.88
CA TRP A 5 12.14 19.58 31.27
C TRP A 5 10.78 20.27 31.18
N PHE A 6 10.06 19.98 30.09
CA PHE A 6 8.62 20.28 29.97
C PHE A 6 7.83 19.03 30.37
N GLU A 7 6.90 19.17 31.30
CA GLU A 7 6.01 18.08 31.74
C GLU A 7 4.57 18.31 31.26
N ALA A 8 3.98 17.28 30.66
CA ALA A 8 2.58 17.26 30.26
C ALA A 8 1.98 15.87 30.43
N GLN A 9 0.77 15.77 30.99
CA GLN A 9 0.03 14.51 31.09
C GLN A 9 -1.03 14.43 29.98
N LEU A 10 -0.94 13.40 29.16
CA LEU A 10 -1.85 13.17 28.03
C LEU A 10 -2.72 11.95 28.31
N HIS A 11 -4.04 12.10 28.16
CA HIS A 11 -5.00 11.01 28.23
C HIS A 11 -5.56 10.75 26.84
N LEU A 12 -5.16 9.62 26.25
CA LEU A 12 -5.64 9.18 24.95
C LEU A 12 -6.69 8.07 25.14
N PRO A 13 -7.89 8.19 24.56
CA PRO A 13 -8.89 7.14 24.63
C PRO A 13 -8.44 5.91 23.82
N MET A 14 -8.75 4.70 24.32
CA MET A 14 -8.59 3.47 23.55
C MET A 14 -9.76 3.33 22.57
N LEU A 15 -9.50 3.61 21.31
CA LEU A 15 -10.47 3.73 20.23
C LEU A 15 -11.06 2.39 19.78
N ARG A 16 -10.31 1.29 19.89
CA ARG A 16 -10.81 -0.05 19.54
C ARG A 16 -12.00 -0.48 20.38
N ASN A 17 -12.10 0.04 21.61
CA ASN A 17 -13.13 -0.30 22.59
C ASN A 17 -14.22 0.76 22.74
N CYS A 18 -14.11 1.91 22.07
CA CYS A 18 -15.09 2.96 22.24
C CYS A 18 -16.45 2.55 21.64
N SER A 19 -17.55 2.86 22.32
CA SER A 19 -18.87 2.70 21.74
C SER A 19 -19.00 3.60 20.50
N ASP A 20 -20.00 3.33 19.66
CA ASP A 20 -20.24 4.18 18.50
C ASP A 20 -20.66 5.61 18.93
N GLU A 21 -21.36 5.75 20.05
CA GLU A 21 -21.71 7.05 20.63
C GLU A 21 -20.46 7.81 21.10
N GLU A 22 -19.50 7.12 21.71
CA GLU A 22 -18.23 7.70 22.13
C GLU A 22 -17.38 8.10 20.91
N ALA A 23 -17.28 7.22 19.90
CA ALA A 23 -16.61 7.50 18.64
C ALA A 23 -17.19 8.76 17.98
N ALA A 24 -18.53 8.86 17.91
CA ALA A 24 -19.21 10.02 17.34
C ALA A 24 -18.96 11.32 18.10
N ARG A 25 -18.76 11.25 19.41
CA ARG A 25 -18.42 12.42 20.23
C ARG A 25 -16.96 12.84 20.04
N LEU A 26 -16.04 11.87 20.01
CA LEU A 26 -14.59 12.13 19.90
C LEU A 26 -14.18 12.58 18.49
N TYR A 27 -14.83 12.05 17.46
CA TYR A 27 -14.50 12.28 16.04
C TYR A 27 -15.68 12.87 15.27
N HIS A 28 -16.35 13.87 15.84
CA HIS A 28 -17.50 14.55 15.21
C HIS A 28 -17.19 15.15 13.83
N GLU A 29 -15.92 15.40 13.51
CA GLU A 29 -15.42 15.86 12.23
C GLU A 29 -15.24 14.75 11.17
N ARG A 30 -15.52 13.50 11.53
CA ARG A 30 -15.43 12.29 10.68
C ARG A 30 -16.79 11.59 10.60
N ASP A 31 -16.93 10.69 9.64
CA ASP A 31 -18.22 10.07 9.34
C ASP A 31 -18.05 8.61 8.92
N GLY A 32 -17.76 7.75 9.89
CA GLY A 32 -17.62 6.31 9.67
C GLY A 32 -18.93 5.53 9.76
N THR A 33 -18.81 4.20 9.81
CA THR A 33 -19.92 3.26 10.09
C THR A 33 -20.66 3.56 11.40
N TRP A 34 -19.94 4.05 12.40
CA TRP A 34 -20.43 4.37 13.75
C TRP A 34 -21.23 5.68 13.81
N SER A 35 -21.17 6.51 12.78
CA SER A 35 -21.78 7.84 12.80
C SER A 35 -23.31 7.80 12.77
N ALA A 36 -23.95 8.81 13.36
CA ALA A 36 -25.40 8.96 13.31
C ALA A 36 -25.92 9.08 11.87
N THR A 37 -25.17 9.72 10.98
CA THR A 37 -25.53 9.92 9.56
C THR A 37 -25.58 8.59 8.82
N THR A 38 -24.54 7.76 8.97
CA THR A 38 -24.47 6.44 8.35
C THR A 38 -25.54 5.50 8.89
N LYS A 39 -25.74 5.47 10.21
CA LYS A 39 -26.80 4.67 10.84
C LYS A 39 -28.21 5.09 10.38
N ALA A 40 -28.46 6.39 10.27
CA ALA A 40 -29.74 6.91 9.76
C ALA A 40 -29.96 6.52 8.30
N ALA A 41 -28.90 6.50 7.48
CA ALA A 41 -28.98 6.07 6.09
C ALA A 41 -29.32 4.58 5.97
N LEU A 42 -28.63 3.70 6.71
CA LEU A 42 -28.93 2.26 6.73
C LEU A 42 -30.40 2.00 7.09
N LYS A 43 -30.91 2.69 8.12
CA LYS A 43 -32.33 2.63 8.51
C LYS A 43 -33.27 3.14 7.41
N ARG A 44 -32.94 4.28 6.78
CA ARG A 44 -33.73 4.88 5.70
C ARG A 44 -33.82 3.97 4.47
N PHE A 45 -32.73 3.30 4.11
CA PHE A 45 -32.67 2.39 2.96
C PHE A 45 -33.02 0.93 3.29
N GLN A 46 -33.38 0.64 4.55
CA GLN A 46 -33.80 -0.68 5.01
C GLN A 46 -32.80 -1.79 4.65
N THR A 47 -31.51 -1.53 4.86
CA THR A 47 -30.44 -2.51 4.64
C THR A 47 -29.44 -2.48 5.78
N ASP A 48 -28.83 -3.63 6.04
CA ASP A 48 -27.72 -3.83 6.96
C ASP A 48 -26.36 -3.90 6.23
N LYS A 49 -26.35 -3.92 4.89
CA LYS A 49 -25.13 -4.02 4.07
C LYS A 49 -24.63 -2.64 3.64
N LEU A 50 -23.36 -2.37 3.88
CA LEU A 50 -22.71 -1.10 3.62
C LEU A 50 -21.39 -1.27 2.87
N ASP A 51 -21.14 -0.39 1.91
CA ASP A 51 -19.83 -0.24 1.27
C ASP A 51 -19.36 1.21 1.42
N LEU A 52 -18.60 1.44 2.48
CA LEU A 52 -18.12 2.75 2.95
C LEU A 52 -16.59 2.78 2.94
N ASP A 53 -16.00 3.71 2.20
CA ASP A 53 -14.54 3.80 2.03
C ASP A 53 -13.86 4.79 2.99
N GLU A 54 -12.53 4.79 2.97
CA GLU A 54 -11.70 5.64 3.82
C GLU A 54 -11.90 7.14 3.54
N ASN A 55 -12.08 7.52 2.27
CA ASN A 55 -12.33 8.91 1.90
C ASN A 55 -13.66 9.41 2.49
N TRP A 56 -14.69 8.57 2.50
CA TRP A 56 -15.94 8.86 3.18
C TRP A 56 -15.73 8.99 4.69
N ALA A 57 -15.08 8.01 5.32
CA ALA A 57 -14.84 7.99 6.77
C ALA A 57 -14.01 9.19 7.25
N SER A 58 -13.09 9.67 6.42
CA SER A 58 -12.15 10.75 6.74
C SER A 58 -12.73 12.16 6.57
N THR A 59 -13.96 12.28 6.08
CA THR A 59 -14.63 13.57 5.86
C THR A 59 -15.80 13.77 6.81
N SER A 60 -16.11 15.03 7.11
CA SER A 60 -17.19 15.34 8.05
C SER A 60 -18.56 14.88 7.54
N PRO A 61 -19.54 14.66 8.45
CA PRO A 61 -20.92 14.39 8.06
C PRO A 61 -21.55 15.51 7.22
N GLY A 62 -21.05 16.74 7.39
CA GLY A 62 -21.48 17.93 6.65
C GLY A 62 -20.79 18.10 5.28
N TRP A 63 -19.93 17.17 4.88
CA TRP A 63 -19.22 17.27 3.60
C TRP A 63 -20.19 17.37 2.42
N GLN A 64 -19.83 18.23 1.46
CA GLN A 64 -20.59 18.51 0.26
C GLN A 64 -19.71 18.33 -0.97
N CYS A 65 -20.22 17.64 -1.99
CA CYS A 65 -19.49 17.41 -3.22
C CYS A 65 -19.24 18.73 -3.97
N PRO A 66 -17.98 19.12 -4.25
CA PRO A 66 -17.70 20.35 -4.99
C PRO A 66 -18.15 20.27 -6.46
N GLY A 67 -18.35 19.06 -6.99
CA GLY A 67 -18.88 18.81 -8.32
C GLY A 67 -20.40 19.02 -8.41
N CYS A 68 -21.20 18.18 -7.77
CA CYS A 68 -22.67 18.22 -7.92
C CYS A 68 -23.41 18.96 -6.79
N GLY A 69 -22.72 19.40 -5.74
CA GLY A 69 -23.34 20.06 -4.59
C GLY A 69 -24.16 19.14 -3.68
N ARG A 70 -24.21 17.83 -3.92
CA ARG A 70 -24.88 16.87 -3.03
C ARG A 70 -24.18 16.80 -1.69
N ARG A 71 -24.96 16.70 -0.61
CA ARG A 71 -24.46 16.34 0.72
C ARG A 71 -24.44 14.83 0.85
N LYS A 72 -23.73 14.30 1.84
CA LYS A 72 -23.65 12.86 2.10
C LYS A 72 -25.01 12.13 2.12
N PRO A 73 -26.08 12.63 2.76
CA PRO A 73 -27.41 12.02 2.71
C PRO A 73 -27.98 11.83 1.29
N ASP A 74 -27.58 12.65 0.32
CA ASP A 74 -28.01 12.59 -1.07
C ASP A 74 -27.09 11.71 -1.94
N ILE A 75 -25.94 11.29 -1.42
CA ILE A 75 -24.94 10.50 -2.15
C ILE A 75 -25.14 8.99 -1.93
N PHE A 76 -25.62 8.59 -0.74
CA PHE A 76 -25.94 7.20 -0.45
C PHE A 76 -26.78 6.59 -1.58
N ARG A 77 -26.35 5.46 -2.13
CA ARG A 77 -27.08 4.78 -3.21
C ARG A 77 -27.24 3.31 -2.90
N LEU A 78 -28.49 2.86 -2.81
CA LEU A 78 -28.79 1.43 -2.69
C LEU A 78 -28.59 0.77 -4.06
N LEU A 79 -27.74 -0.26 -4.11
CA LEU A 79 -27.51 -1.07 -5.30
C LEU A 79 -28.51 -2.24 -5.36
N ASP A 80 -28.68 -2.83 -6.54
CA ASP A 80 -29.61 -3.95 -6.76
C ASP A 80 -29.28 -5.21 -5.92
N ASN A 81 -28.03 -5.33 -5.46
CA ASN A 81 -27.59 -6.42 -4.57
C ASN A 81 -27.88 -6.14 -3.07
N GLY A 82 -28.60 -5.06 -2.77
CA GLY A 82 -28.98 -4.63 -1.43
C GLY A 82 -27.87 -3.92 -0.65
N VAL A 83 -26.71 -3.66 -1.24
CA VAL A 83 -25.61 -2.93 -0.57
C VAL A 83 -25.81 -1.43 -0.72
N LEU A 84 -25.73 -0.70 0.40
CA LEU A 84 -25.72 0.76 0.41
C LEU A 84 -24.32 1.28 0.12
N LEU A 85 -24.15 2.05 -0.95
CA LEU A 85 -22.87 2.64 -1.33
C LEU A 85 -22.67 4.00 -0.66
N ALA A 86 -21.51 4.18 -0.02
CA ALA A 86 -21.07 5.41 0.64
C ALA A 86 -19.59 5.68 0.30
N ARG A 87 -19.31 6.16 -0.92
CA ARG A 87 -17.94 6.29 -1.42
C ARG A 87 -17.63 7.67 -1.98
N LEU A 88 -16.42 8.14 -1.69
CA LEU A 88 -15.85 9.37 -2.24
C LEU A 88 -14.59 9.02 -3.02
N GLU A 89 -14.42 9.64 -4.18
CA GLU A 89 -13.30 9.40 -5.08
C GLU A 89 -12.38 10.63 -5.05
N GLU A 90 -11.07 10.39 -5.04
CA GLU A 90 -10.12 11.45 -5.36
C GLU A 90 -10.20 11.75 -6.86
N HIS A 91 -10.54 13.00 -7.18
CA HIS A 91 -10.56 13.51 -8.53
C HIS A 91 -9.34 14.39 -8.74
N HIS A 92 -8.49 14.00 -9.68
CA HIS A 92 -7.28 14.73 -10.05
C HIS A 92 -7.22 15.02 -11.54
N ASP A 93 -6.38 15.98 -11.90
CA ASP A 93 -6.12 16.30 -13.30
C ASP A 93 -5.19 15.26 -13.93
N HIS A 94 -5.63 14.54 -14.97
CA HIS A 94 -4.81 13.51 -15.61
C HIS A 94 -3.56 14.06 -16.35
N LEU A 95 -3.45 15.38 -16.50
CA LEU A 95 -2.19 16.02 -16.91
C LEU A 95 -1.06 15.75 -15.93
N THR A 96 -1.34 15.61 -14.64
CA THR A 96 -0.32 15.31 -13.62
C THR A 96 0.32 13.93 -13.85
N ASP A 97 -0.40 13.01 -14.49
CA ASP A 97 0.11 11.67 -14.81
C ASP A 97 0.91 11.63 -16.13
N ARG A 98 0.83 12.66 -16.98
CA ARG A 98 1.42 12.64 -18.33
C ARG A 98 2.94 12.59 -18.28
N PHE A 99 3.57 13.37 -17.43
CA PHE A 99 5.04 13.38 -17.30
C PHE A 99 5.56 11.98 -16.92
N LYS A 100 4.93 11.36 -15.93
CA LYS A 100 5.24 9.98 -15.52
C LYS A 100 5.05 8.99 -16.66
N ARG A 101 4.00 9.11 -17.48
CA ARG A 101 3.81 8.27 -18.67
C ARG A 101 4.93 8.44 -19.70
N LEU A 102 5.35 9.67 -19.98
CA LEU A 102 6.47 9.96 -20.89
C LEU A 102 7.78 9.37 -20.35
N ALA A 103 8.04 9.54 -19.05
CA ALA A 103 9.22 8.97 -18.40
C ALA A 103 9.22 7.44 -18.43
N GLN A 104 8.07 6.81 -18.17
CA GLN A 104 7.92 5.36 -18.26
C GLN A 104 8.09 4.85 -19.69
N ALA A 105 7.62 5.60 -20.69
CA ALA A 105 7.82 5.25 -22.10
C ALA A 105 9.29 5.33 -22.52
N LYS A 106 10.03 6.34 -22.04
CA LYS A 106 11.45 6.55 -22.39
C LYS A 106 12.41 5.67 -21.60
N TYR A 107 12.19 5.51 -20.30
CA TYR A 107 13.14 4.87 -19.38
C TYR A 107 12.63 3.55 -18.78
N GLY A 108 11.37 3.16 -19.02
CA GLY A 108 10.76 1.95 -18.47
C GLY A 108 10.11 2.12 -17.08
N GLN A 109 9.61 1.04 -16.49
CA GLN A 109 8.85 1.10 -15.23
C GLN A 109 9.64 1.68 -14.05
N LYS A 110 10.94 1.37 -13.97
CA LYS A 110 11.88 1.92 -12.99
C LYS A 110 12.54 3.22 -13.46
N TRP A 111 11.79 4.07 -14.16
CA TRP A 111 12.34 5.29 -14.76
C TRP A 111 13.06 6.18 -13.75
N GLY A 112 12.62 6.24 -12.49
CA GLY A 112 13.26 7.05 -11.45
C GLY A 112 14.72 6.66 -11.14
N GLU A 113 15.10 5.41 -11.41
CA GLU A 113 16.48 4.92 -11.25
C GLU A 113 17.35 5.19 -12.50
N ARG A 114 16.72 5.41 -13.66
CA ARG A 114 17.40 5.47 -14.97
C ARG A 114 17.36 6.85 -15.62
N ALA A 115 16.46 7.71 -15.17
CA ALA A 115 16.32 9.06 -15.64
C ALA A 115 17.48 9.94 -15.12
N PRO A 116 17.75 11.08 -15.79
CA PRO A 116 18.75 12.04 -15.32
C PRO A 116 18.53 12.46 -13.87
N GLU A 117 19.61 12.86 -13.20
CA GLU A 117 19.54 13.37 -11.82
C GLU A 117 18.56 14.56 -11.72
N GLY A 118 17.74 14.55 -10.67
CA GLY A 118 16.70 15.55 -10.46
C GLY A 118 15.36 15.27 -11.18
N ALA A 119 15.28 14.28 -12.09
CA ALA A 119 14.06 14.03 -12.88
C ALA A 119 12.79 13.78 -12.04
N LEU A 120 12.90 13.10 -10.89
CA LEU A 120 11.78 12.90 -9.97
C LEU A 120 11.26 14.21 -9.37
N GLN A 121 12.16 15.16 -9.09
CA GLN A 121 11.79 16.46 -8.57
C GLN A 121 11.18 17.33 -9.67
N THR A 122 11.75 17.30 -10.87
CA THR A 122 11.21 17.99 -12.05
C THR A 122 9.80 17.50 -12.36
N GLU A 123 9.57 16.18 -12.33
CA GLU A 123 8.24 15.59 -12.53
C GLU A 123 7.23 16.18 -11.55
N LYS A 124 7.50 16.13 -10.24
CA LYS A 124 6.59 16.66 -9.22
C LYS A 124 6.26 18.14 -9.41
N LEU A 125 7.27 18.96 -9.73
CA LEU A 125 7.09 20.39 -9.94
C LEU A 125 6.32 20.68 -11.23
N ALA A 126 6.69 20.02 -12.33
CA ALA A 126 6.08 20.21 -13.64
C ALA A 126 4.62 19.76 -13.63
N SER A 127 4.32 18.60 -13.04
CA SER A 127 2.96 18.06 -12.91
C SER A 127 2.05 19.03 -12.15
N ARG A 128 2.53 19.64 -11.05
CA ARG A 128 1.77 20.66 -10.31
C ARG A 128 1.61 21.98 -11.06
N LEU A 129 2.66 22.41 -11.77
CA LEU A 129 2.64 23.65 -12.56
C LEU A 129 1.57 23.62 -13.67
N VAL A 130 1.43 22.47 -14.34
CA VAL A 130 0.50 22.34 -15.48
C VAL A 130 -0.91 21.89 -15.09
N ALA A 131 -1.14 21.47 -13.84
CA ALA A 131 -2.45 21.05 -13.37
C ALA A 131 -3.49 22.19 -13.45
N ARG A 132 -4.71 21.87 -13.90
CA ARG A 132 -5.84 22.79 -13.98
C ARG A 132 -6.55 22.98 -12.64
N PHE A 133 -6.38 22.03 -11.71
CA PHE A 133 -6.91 22.02 -10.36
C PHE A 133 -6.11 21.06 -9.48
N GLU A 134 -6.07 21.33 -8.17
CA GLU A 134 -5.47 20.42 -7.18
C GLU A 134 -6.38 19.20 -6.94
N PRO A 135 -5.82 18.02 -6.58
CA PRO A 135 -6.62 16.84 -6.24
C PRO A 135 -7.67 17.15 -5.18
N THR A 136 -8.88 16.63 -5.37
CA THR A 136 -10.02 16.93 -4.49
C THR A 136 -10.96 15.74 -4.42
N LEU A 137 -11.56 15.51 -3.26
CA LEU A 137 -12.61 14.52 -3.12
C LEU A 137 -13.88 14.97 -3.86
N VAL A 138 -14.52 14.04 -4.57
CA VAL A 138 -15.85 14.18 -5.19
C VAL A 138 -16.67 12.92 -4.93
N CYS A 139 -17.99 12.99 -5.11
CA CYS A 139 -18.80 11.77 -5.03
C CYS A 139 -18.52 10.86 -6.24
N ALA A 140 -18.67 9.54 -6.08
CA ALA A 140 -18.42 8.56 -7.13
C ALA A 140 -19.16 8.85 -8.46
N GLU A 141 -20.36 9.43 -8.41
CA GLU A 141 -21.11 9.79 -9.63
C GLU A 141 -20.53 10.99 -10.38
N CYS A 142 -19.91 11.96 -9.69
CA CYS A 142 -19.20 13.06 -10.35
C CYS A 142 -17.95 12.54 -11.07
N ASN A 143 -17.18 11.67 -10.40
CA ASN A 143 -16.03 11.00 -11.00
C ASN A 143 -16.44 10.17 -12.23
N LYS A 144 -17.55 9.40 -12.12
CA LYS A 144 -18.15 8.68 -13.25
C LYS A 144 -18.55 9.63 -14.40
N SER A 145 -19.14 10.78 -14.07
CA SER A 145 -19.64 11.74 -15.06
C SER A 145 -18.51 12.35 -15.91
N ASP A 146 -17.37 12.68 -15.31
CA ASP A 146 -16.16 13.09 -16.03
C ASP A 146 -15.73 12.02 -17.06
N GLY A 147 -15.65 10.76 -16.63
CA GLY A 147 -15.31 9.64 -17.51
C GLY A 147 -16.33 9.40 -18.63
N VAL A 148 -17.63 9.58 -18.37
CA VAL A 148 -18.69 9.45 -19.39
C VAL A 148 -18.59 10.57 -20.42
N ALA A 149 -18.43 11.82 -19.99
CA ALA A 149 -18.26 12.96 -20.89
C ALA A 149 -17.05 12.78 -21.81
N LYS A 150 -15.90 12.35 -21.27
CA LYS A 150 -14.68 12.05 -22.04
C LYS A 150 -14.88 11.02 -23.14
N ARG A 151 -15.67 9.97 -22.88
CA ARG A 151 -15.96 8.92 -23.87
C ARG A 151 -16.95 9.36 -24.94
N ALA A 152 -17.84 10.30 -24.62
CA ALA A 152 -18.85 10.78 -25.54
C ALA A 152 -18.33 11.86 -26.51
N ILE A 153 -17.31 12.62 -26.10
CA ILE A 153 -16.74 13.71 -26.90
C ILE A 153 -15.61 13.16 -27.78
N ALA A 154 -15.79 13.21 -29.09
CA ALA A 154 -14.79 12.76 -30.05
C ALA A 154 -13.56 13.67 -30.04
N GLY A 155 -12.36 13.07 -30.10
CA GLY A 155 -11.10 13.81 -30.17
C GLY A 155 -10.60 14.36 -28.83
N MET A 156 -11.33 14.18 -27.73
CA MET A 156 -10.87 14.61 -26.41
C MET A 156 -9.62 13.82 -25.97
N SER A 157 -8.59 14.53 -25.52
CA SER A 157 -7.39 13.91 -24.99
C SER A 157 -7.69 13.11 -23.72
N PRO A 158 -7.11 11.90 -23.55
CA PRO A 158 -7.25 11.13 -22.31
C PRO A 158 -6.65 11.85 -21.08
N ASP A 159 -5.76 12.82 -21.32
CA ASP A 159 -5.10 13.60 -20.28
C ASP A 159 -5.93 14.80 -19.82
N PHE A 160 -7.02 15.14 -20.51
CA PHE A 160 -7.94 16.18 -20.06
C PHE A 160 -8.75 15.66 -18.87
N SER A 161 -9.09 16.54 -17.91
CA SER A 161 -10.06 16.29 -16.83
C SER A 161 -10.88 17.55 -16.59
N PHE A 162 -12.19 17.39 -16.38
CA PHE A 162 -13.06 18.52 -16.02
C PHE A 162 -12.83 18.91 -14.56
N ARG A 163 -12.70 20.21 -14.26
CA ARG A 163 -12.66 20.73 -12.88
C ARG A 163 -13.99 20.40 -12.17
N PRO A 164 -14.03 20.29 -10.83
CA PRO A 164 -15.31 20.12 -10.13
C PRO A 164 -16.35 21.20 -10.48
N SER A 165 -15.92 22.46 -10.61
CA SER A 165 -16.78 23.57 -11.03
C SER A 165 -17.29 23.45 -12.47
N GLU A 166 -16.58 22.73 -13.34
CA GLU A 166 -17.00 22.41 -14.70
C GLU A 166 -17.98 21.23 -14.71
N ILE A 167 -17.69 20.18 -13.93
CA ILE A 167 -18.61 19.04 -13.70
C ILE A 167 -19.98 19.55 -13.24
N ARG A 168 -20.01 20.55 -12.35
CA ARG A 168 -21.25 21.17 -11.87
C ARG A 168 -22.15 21.72 -12.96
N GLN A 169 -21.57 22.18 -14.07
CA GLN A 169 -22.31 22.85 -15.13
C GLN A 169 -23.04 21.84 -16.04
N PHE A 170 -22.45 20.67 -16.26
CA PHE A 170 -23.04 19.64 -17.14
C PHE A 170 -23.66 18.47 -16.38
N VAL A 171 -23.56 18.43 -15.05
CA VAL A 171 -24.22 17.42 -14.23
C VAL A 171 -25.48 17.98 -13.59
N ARG A 172 -26.60 17.29 -13.80
CA ARG A 172 -27.80 17.46 -12.98
C ARG A 172 -27.84 16.38 -11.90
N ALA A 173 -27.66 16.83 -10.66
CA ALA A 173 -27.64 15.96 -9.49
C ALA A 173 -28.99 15.24 -9.32
N ASN A 174 -28.93 13.94 -9.03
CA ASN A 174 -30.08 13.14 -8.62
C ASN A 174 -29.79 12.61 -7.21
N ALA A 175 -30.68 12.86 -6.26
CA ALA A 175 -30.50 12.37 -4.91
C ALA A 175 -30.57 10.84 -4.91
N ASN A 176 -29.59 10.21 -4.26
CA ASN A 176 -29.49 8.77 -4.06
C ASN A 176 -29.49 7.94 -5.37
N GLY A 177 -29.18 8.57 -6.51
CA GLY A 177 -29.18 7.96 -7.83
C GLY A 177 -28.06 8.50 -8.73
N GLU A 178 -28.07 8.04 -9.98
CA GLU A 178 -27.10 8.44 -10.99
C GLU A 178 -27.33 9.86 -11.49
N HIS A 179 -26.25 10.52 -11.87
CA HIS A 179 -26.29 11.85 -12.49
C HIS A 179 -26.85 11.80 -13.91
N MET A 180 -27.66 12.80 -14.27
CA MET A 180 -27.93 13.10 -15.68
C MET A 180 -26.82 14.01 -16.19
N ILE A 181 -26.30 13.70 -17.39
CA ILE A 181 -25.11 14.35 -17.95
C ILE A 181 -25.52 15.06 -19.24
N ASP A 182 -25.31 16.37 -19.29
CA ASP A 182 -25.50 17.21 -20.47
C ASP A 182 -24.22 17.20 -21.31
N ILE A 183 -24.14 16.27 -22.26
CA ILE A 183 -22.97 16.12 -23.14
C ILE A 183 -22.71 17.38 -23.98
N PRO A 184 -23.73 18.06 -24.57
CA PRO A 184 -23.52 19.35 -25.23
C PRO A 184 -22.81 20.40 -24.37
N VAL A 185 -23.21 20.57 -23.10
CA VAL A 185 -22.55 21.53 -22.19
C VAL A 185 -21.11 21.09 -21.88
N ALA A 186 -20.88 19.79 -21.63
CA ALA A 186 -19.53 19.27 -21.42
C ALA A 186 -18.63 19.51 -22.64
N HIS A 187 -19.17 19.37 -23.85
CA HIS A 187 -18.45 19.64 -25.10
C HIS A 187 -18.11 21.13 -25.26
N GLN A 188 -19.05 22.02 -24.95
CA GLN A 188 -18.79 23.48 -24.98
C GLN A 188 -17.67 23.88 -24.01
N ILE A 189 -17.65 23.32 -22.80
CA ILE A 189 -16.59 23.56 -21.82
C ILE A 189 -15.24 23.07 -22.35
N TYR A 190 -15.21 21.86 -22.94
CA TYR A 190 -13.99 21.32 -23.53
C TYR A 190 -13.44 22.21 -24.64
N GLU A 191 -14.28 22.62 -25.59
CA GLU A 191 -13.86 23.49 -26.69
C GLU A 191 -13.38 24.86 -26.20
N ALA A 192 -14.04 25.44 -25.19
CA ALA A 192 -13.60 26.68 -24.57
C ALA A 192 -12.21 26.56 -23.90
N GLU A 193 -11.89 25.39 -23.34
CA GLU A 193 -10.63 25.13 -22.63
C GLU A 193 -9.55 24.49 -23.51
N ARG A 194 -9.89 24.10 -24.75
CA ARG A 194 -9.03 23.31 -25.64
C ARG A 194 -7.67 23.93 -25.86
N THR A 195 -7.63 25.22 -26.20
CA THR A 195 -6.38 25.97 -26.41
C THR A 195 -5.54 26.03 -25.14
N ASN A 196 -6.15 26.33 -23.99
CA ASN A 196 -5.44 26.40 -22.70
C ASN A 196 -4.87 25.03 -22.30
N PHE A 197 -5.61 23.96 -22.56
CA PHE A 197 -5.17 22.59 -22.33
C PHE A 197 -3.99 22.21 -23.24
N GLU A 198 -4.08 22.49 -24.54
CA GLU A 198 -3.01 22.23 -25.51
C GLU A 198 -1.72 22.98 -25.15
N MET A 199 -1.82 24.23 -24.68
CA MET A 199 -0.66 24.99 -24.18
C MET A 199 0.00 24.33 -22.96
N ARG A 200 -0.80 23.81 -22.01
CA ARG A 200 -0.29 23.08 -20.83
C ARG A 200 0.40 21.78 -21.21
N VAL A 201 -0.16 21.04 -22.18
CA VAL A 201 0.46 19.84 -22.76
C VAL A 201 1.79 20.18 -23.40
N ALA A 202 1.83 21.20 -24.26
CA ALA A 202 3.05 21.63 -24.94
C ALA A 202 4.14 22.05 -23.94
N LEU A 203 3.77 22.79 -22.90
CA LEU A 203 4.69 23.17 -21.83
C LEU A 203 5.25 21.94 -21.10
N LEU A 204 4.39 20.95 -20.76
CA LEU A 204 4.84 19.73 -20.09
C LEU A 204 5.77 18.90 -20.97
N ASP A 205 5.45 18.76 -22.26
CA ASP A 205 6.26 18.04 -23.23
C ASP A 205 7.63 18.71 -23.42
N GLN A 206 7.67 20.06 -23.45
CA GLN A 206 8.91 20.82 -23.49
C GLN A 206 9.75 20.64 -22.21
N LEU A 207 9.13 20.70 -21.03
CA LEU A 207 9.82 20.45 -19.76
C LEU A 207 10.40 19.03 -19.70
N PHE A 208 9.63 18.04 -20.15
CA PHE A 208 10.11 16.66 -20.25
C PHE A 208 11.28 16.53 -21.23
N ALA A 209 11.20 17.12 -22.42
CA ALA A 209 12.27 17.08 -23.42
C ALA A 209 13.56 17.74 -22.89
N THR A 210 13.43 18.90 -22.24
CA THR A 210 14.55 19.64 -21.64
C THR A 210 15.19 18.85 -20.49
N MET A 211 14.39 18.23 -19.62
CA MET A 211 14.88 17.33 -18.57
C MET A 211 15.58 16.11 -19.18
N ALA A 212 14.99 15.50 -20.20
CA ALA A 212 15.53 14.31 -20.84
C ALA A 212 16.81 14.58 -21.67
N ALA A 213 17.07 15.84 -22.03
CA ALA A 213 18.33 16.30 -22.60
C ALA A 213 19.41 16.61 -21.55
N GLY A 214 19.08 16.49 -20.25
CA GLY A 214 20.00 16.80 -19.14
C GLY A 214 20.17 18.29 -18.88
N SER A 215 19.30 19.15 -19.43
CA SER A 215 19.40 20.62 -19.24
C SER A 215 18.62 21.13 -18.03
N LEU A 216 17.87 20.27 -17.34
CA LEU A 216 17.17 20.57 -16.06
C LEU A 216 17.71 19.72 -14.89
N VAL A 217 19.01 19.43 -14.89
CA VAL A 217 19.63 18.74 -13.76
C VAL A 217 19.54 19.64 -12.53
N SER A 218 19.04 19.06 -11.43
CA SER A 218 18.96 19.71 -10.14
C SER A 218 19.66 18.83 -9.12
N GLU A 219 20.71 19.36 -8.52
CA GLU A 219 21.35 18.71 -7.38
C GLU A 219 20.40 18.69 -6.18
N LYS A 220 20.44 17.60 -5.42
CA LYS A 220 19.64 17.48 -4.21
C LYS A 220 20.26 18.33 -3.09
N GLY A 221 19.55 19.35 -2.65
CA GLY A 221 19.92 20.11 -1.46
C GLY A 221 19.93 19.26 -0.18
N ASN A 222 20.66 19.71 0.83
CA ASN A 222 20.74 19.08 2.16
C ASN A 222 19.65 19.57 3.13
N LEU A 223 18.72 20.42 2.66
CA LEU A 223 17.58 20.90 3.43
C LEU A 223 16.30 20.17 3.03
N PRO A 224 15.33 20.03 3.96
CA PRO A 224 13.98 19.56 3.62
C PRO A 224 13.36 20.44 2.53
N PRO A 225 12.54 19.88 1.62
CA PRO A 225 11.82 20.69 0.63
C PRO A 225 10.96 21.77 1.30
N ALA A 226 10.86 22.94 0.67
CA ALA A 226 10.00 24.02 1.15
C ALA A 226 8.55 23.52 1.36
N GLY A 227 7.95 23.88 2.50
CA GLY A 227 6.60 23.43 2.88
C GLY A 227 6.54 22.08 3.60
N HIS A 228 7.64 21.33 3.72
CA HIS A 228 7.69 20.26 4.71
C HIS A 228 7.65 20.85 6.11
N LEU A 229 6.96 20.16 7.03
CA LEU A 229 7.06 20.46 8.46
C LEU A 229 8.54 20.48 8.84
N SER A 230 8.94 21.52 9.58
CA SER A 230 10.31 21.67 10.07
C SER A 230 10.79 20.34 10.65
N THR A 231 12.00 19.91 10.29
CA THR A 231 12.63 18.74 10.90
C THR A 231 12.81 18.92 12.41
N MET A 232 12.80 20.18 12.88
CA MET A 232 12.82 20.61 14.28
C MET A 232 11.46 21.10 14.77
N GLY A 233 10.38 20.91 14.01
CA GLY A 233 9.04 21.37 14.37
C GLY A 233 8.47 20.59 15.56
N MET A 234 7.63 21.24 16.37
CA MET A 234 7.04 20.67 17.59
C MET A 234 6.42 19.29 17.37
N TYR A 235 5.62 19.11 16.31
CA TYR A 235 4.99 17.83 15.99
C TYR A 235 6.02 16.71 15.81
N ARG A 236 7.05 16.93 14.98
CA ARG A 236 8.08 15.93 14.72
C ARG A 236 8.96 15.70 15.95
N HIS A 237 9.26 16.75 16.70
CA HIS A 237 10.03 16.65 17.95
C HIS A 237 9.30 15.77 18.97
N VAL A 238 8.05 16.08 19.30
CA VAL A 238 7.24 15.30 20.26
C VAL A 238 6.99 13.88 19.73
N HIS A 239 6.63 13.72 18.46
CA HIS A 239 6.39 12.41 17.84
C HIS A 239 7.64 11.53 17.88
N SER A 240 8.80 12.04 17.45
CA SER A 240 10.04 11.26 17.41
C SER A 240 10.53 10.91 18.82
N TRP A 241 10.40 11.86 19.77
CA TRP A 241 10.79 11.64 21.15
C TRP A 241 9.89 10.59 21.82
N PHE A 242 8.56 10.74 21.68
CA PHE A 242 7.60 9.77 22.20
C PHE A 242 7.77 8.37 21.59
N ALA A 243 8.01 8.26 20.28
CA ALA A 243 8.27 6.98 19.63
C ALA A 243 9.57 6.31 20.12
N ARG A 244 10.58 7.10 20.50
CA ARG A 244 11.86 6.61 21.02
C ARG A 244 11.75 6.17 22.49
N GLU A 245 11.26 7.05 23.36
CA GLU A 245 11.20 6.81 24.81
C GLU A 245 10.05 5.87 25.21
N HIS A 246 8.96 5.86 24.43
CA HIS A 246 7.75 5.08 24.72
C HIS A 246 7.36 4.20 23.53
N GLY A 247 8.34 3.56 22.88
CA GLY A 247 8.13 2.77 21.65
C GLY A 247 7.04 1.69 21.76
N GLU A 248 6.90 1.02 22.91
CA GLU A 248 5.82 0.04 23.13
C GLU A 248 4.44 0.73 23.11
N LEU A 249 4.27 1.80 23.89
CA LEU A 249 3.02 2.54 23.95
C LEU A 249 2.67 3.18 22.60
N TYR A 250 3.67 3.73 21.90
CA TYR A 250 3.51 4.24 20.53
C TYR A 250 2.93 3.17 19.60
N ARG A 251 3.46 1.94 19.67
CA ARG A 251 2.97 0.80 18.87
C ARG A 251 1.54 0.42 19.26
N VAL A 252 1.21 0.39 20.54
CA VAL A 252 -0.16 0.13 21.03
C VAL A 252 -1.14 1.17 20.49
N ILE A 253 -0.82 2.47 20.59
CA ILE A 253 -1.64 3.56 20.07
C ILE A 253 -1.81 3.45 18.55
N SER A 254 -0.74 3.15 17.83
CA SER A 254 -0.79 3.00 16.36
C SER A 254 -1.71 1.86 15.92
N ARG A 255 -1.70 0.72 16.64
CA ARG A 255 -2.62 -0.39 16.36
C ARG A 255 -4.06 -0.05 16.71
N ASP A 256 -4.25 0.63 17.85
CA ASP A 256 -5.57 1.08 18.28
C ASP A 256 -6.20 2.05 17.27
N LEU A 257 -5.41 2.97 16.70
CA LEU A 257 -5.85 3.85 15.61
C LEU A 257 -6.16 3.07 14.33
N SER A 258 -5.31 2.10 13.96
CA SER A 258 -5.55 1.24 12.79
C SER A 258 -6.86 0.45 12.94
N ALA A 259 -7.11 -0.11 14.13
CA ALA A 259 -8.37 -0.79 14.46
C ALA A 259 -9.57 0.15 14.37
N PHE A 260 -9.40 1.41 14.80
CA PHE A 260 -10.43 2.44 14.67
C PHE A 260 -10.71 2.81 13.21
N GLU A 261 -9.69 2.94 12.37
CA GLU A 261 -9.85 3.17 10.93
C GLU A 261 -10.57 1.99 10.25
N MET A 262 -10.18 0.77 10.58
CA MET A 262 -10.81 -0.45 10.07
C MET A 262 -12.30 -0.55 10.42
N ARG A 263 -12.69 -0.26 11.67
CA ARG A 263 -14.12 -0.26 12.04
C ARG A 263 -14.87 0.91 11.42
N SER A 264 -14.18 2.00 11.06
CA SER A 264 -14.81 3.19 10.47
C SER A 264 -15.23 2.99 9.01
N VAL A 265 -14.74 1.95 8.34
CA VAL A 265 -15.07 1.59 6.94
C VAL A 265 -15.92 0.31 6.87
N SER A 266 -16.59 0.07 5.74
CA SER A 266 -17.26 -1.21 5.46
C SER A 266 -17.07 -1.62 4.00
N ARG A 267 -16.99 -2.93 3.72
CA ARG A 267 -16.71 -3.47 2.38
C ARG A 267 -17.67 -4.58 1.97
N ASP A 268 -18.93 -4.50 2.39
CA ASP A 268 -19.93 -5.55 2.09
C ASP A 268 -20.15 -5.72 0.58
N GLY A 269 -19.93 -4.67 -0.21
CA GLY A 269 -19.92 -4.71 -1.68
C GLY A 269 -18.89 -5.69 -2.27
N ALA A 270 -17.73 -5.86 -1.64
CA ALA A 270 -16.69 -6.78 -2.09
C ALA A 270 -17.11 -8.26 -1.90
N ALA A 271 -17.82 -8.56 -0.81
CA ALA A 271 -18.37 -9.89 -0.54
C ALA A 271 -19.67 -10.17 -1.32
N ALA A 272 -20.50 -9.14 -1.54
CA ALA A 272 -21.77 -9.20 -2.26
C ALA A 272 -21.63 -9.19 -3.78
N SER A 273 -20.41 -9.09 -4.33
CA SER A 273 -20.10 -9.38 -5.73
C SER A 273 -20.23 -10.89 -6.04
N LYS A 274 -21.36 -11.49 -5.66
CA LYS A 274 -21.94 -12.71 -6.22
C LYS A 274 -22.77 -12.38 -7.47
N SER A 275 -22.42 -11.32 -8.21
CA SER A 275 -22.71 -11.30 -9.65
C SER A 275 -22.19 -12.63 -10.16
N ALA A 276 -23.09 -13.51 -10.59
CA ALA A 276 -22.74 -14.76 -11.24
C ALA A 276 -21.78 -14.38 -12.37
N ARG A 277 -20.48 -14.43 -12.12
CA ARG A 277 -19.46 -14.23 -13.13
C ARG A 277 -19.76 -15.34 -14.10
N ARG A 278 -20.43 -14.99 -15.20
CA ARG A 278 -20.69 -15.86 -16.34
C ARG A 278 -19.38 -16.58 -16.55
N SER A 279 -19.35 -17.87 -16.21
CA SER A 279 -18.15 -18.69 -16.20
C SER A 279 -17.48 -18.47 -17.54
N LEU A 280 -16.38 -17.71 -17.56
CA LEU A 280 -15.58 -17.61 -18.76
C LEU A 280 -15.17 -19.04 -19.06
N ARG A 281 -15.39 -19.50 -20.29
CA ARG A 281 -14.90 -20.81 -20.69
C ARG A 281 -13.44 -20.89 -20.29
N VAL A 282 -13.10 -21.99 -19.62
CA VAL A 282 -11.75 -22.23 -19.16
C VAL A 282 -10.93 -22.48 -20.40
N GLU A 283 -10.16 -21.47 -20.80
CA GLU A 283 -9.26 -21.53 -21.93
C GLU A 283 -7.86 -21.86 -21.41
N VAL A 284 -7.25 -22.85 -22.04
CA VAL A 284 -5.87 -23.26 -21.75
C VAL A 284 -4.97 -22.45 -22.69
N PRO A 285 -3.97 -21.72 -22.18
CA PRO A 285 -3.04 -20.97 -23.02
C PRO A 285 -2.21 -21.94 -23.86
N THR A 286 -1.93 -21.56 -25.10
CA THR A 286 -0.98 -22.27 -25.95
C THR A 286 0.45 -22.09 -25.43
N PRO A 287 1.40 -23.01 -25.75
CA PRO A 287 2.80 -22.86 -25.35
C PRO A 287 3.42 -21.53 -25.80
N GLU A 288 3.07 -21.05 -27.00
CA GLU A 288 3.52 -19.76 -27.53
C GLU A 288 2.98 -18.58 -26.71
N GLU A 289 1.72 -18.62 -26.28
CA GLU A 289 1.15 -17.59 -25.40
C GLU A 289 1.80 -17.57 -24.01
N VAL A 290 2.20 -18.74 -23.48
CA VAL A 290 2.94 -18.83 -22.21
C VAL A 290 4.34 -18.23 -22.35
N ALA A 291 5.04 -18.55 -23.45
CA ALA A 291 6.39 -18.05 -23.72
C ALA A 291 6.42 -16.53 -23.91
N ASN A 292 5.40 -15.97 -24.57
CA ASN A 292 5.27 -14.54 -24.82
C ASN A 292 4.64 -13.74 -23.66
N TYR A 293 4.34 -14.39 -22.53
CA TYR A 293 3.66 -13.73 -21.42
C TYR A 293 4.57 -12.72 -20.69
N ASP A 294 4.06 -11.49 -20.47
CA ASP A 294 4.81 -10.40 -19.84
C ASP A 294 4.89 -10.47 -18.30
N GLY A 295 4.47 -11.60 -17.71
CA GLY A 295 4.44 -11.81 -16.26
C GLY A 295 3.40 -10.96 -15.53
N GLY A 296 2.42 -10.36 -16.23
CA GLY A 296 1.37 -9.56 -15.61
C GLY A 296 1.92 -8.30 -14.93
N GLY A 297 3.01 -7.74 -15.46
CA GLY A 297 3.73 -6.61 -14.85
C GLY A 297 4.72 -7.01 -13.76
N ALA A 298 5.08 -8.29 -13.64
CA ALA A 298 6.22 -8.77 -12.86
C ALA A 298 7.15 -9.63 -13.72
N LEU A 299 7.59 -9.06 -14.86
CA LEU A 299 8.41 -9.75 -15.85
C LEU A 299 9.68 -10.36 -15.25
N GLU A 300 10.33 -9.65 -14.32
CA GLU A 300 11.55 -10.12 -13.67
C GLU A 300 11.34 -11.43 -12.91
N LEU A 301 10.26 -11.52 -12.12
CA LEU A 301 9.95 -12.76 -11.38
C LEU A 301 9.55 -13.89 -12.32
N TRP A 302 8.81 -13.57 -13.39
CA TRP A 302 8.37 -14.55 -14.37
C TRP A 302 9.53 -15.17 -15.16
N LYS A 303 10.54 -14.35 -15.50
CA LYS A 303 11.77 -14.78 -16.18
C LYS A 303 12.77 -15.45 -15.24
N ALA A 304 12.73 -15.16 -13.95
CA ALA A 304 13.64 -15.72 -12.96
C ALA A 304 13.36 -17.20 -12.61
N VAL A 305 12.23 -17.75 -13.06
CA VAL A 305 11.86 -19.15 -12.79
C VAL A 305 11.87 -19.97 -14.07
N ASP A 306 12.23 -21.24 -13.94
CA ASP A 306 12.22 -22.22 -15.03
C ASP A 306 10.80 -22.60 -15.47
N ASP A 307 10.66 -23.23 -16.64
CA ASP A 307 9.36 -23.60 -17.20
C ASP A 307 8.67 -24.75 -16.44
N ASP A 308 9.44 -25.55 -15.71
CA ASP A 308 8.94 -26.59 -14.82
C ASP A 308 8.56 -26.06 -13.43
N TRP A 309 8.74 -24.76 -13.17
CA TRP A 309 8.35 -24.14 -11.91
C TRP A 309 6.92 -24.50 -11.50
N ARG A 310 6.74 -24.69 -10.19
CA ARG A 310 5.46 -24.95 -9.55
C ARG A 310 5.29 -24.01 -8.36
N CYS A 311 4.09 -23.48 -8.18
CA CYS A 311 3.74 -22.67 -7.01
C CYS A 311 4.03 -23.42 -5.72
N ALA A 312 4.77 -22.82 -4.79
CA ALA A 312 5.16 -23.47 -3.53
C ALA A 312 3.95 -23.88 -2.67
N ALA A 313 2.83 -23.16 -2.76
CA ALA A 313 1.59 -23.47 -2.07
C ALA A 313 0.69 -24.45 -2.88
N CYS A 314 0.16 -24.01 -4.02
CA CYS A 314 -0.86 -24.77 -4.76
C CYS A 314 -0.33 -25.75 -5.81
N ARG A 315 0.99 -25.83 -5.99
CA ARG A 315 1.69 -26.72 -6.93
C ARG A 315 1.30 -26.57 -8.41
N ARG A 316 0.54 -25.53 -8.80
CA ARG A 316 0.26 -25.22 -10.20
C ARG A 316 1.50 -24.66 -10.90
N GLY A 317 1.73 -25.07 -12.15
CA GLY A 317 2.80 -24.56 -13.01
C GLY A 317 2.44 -23.28 -13.77
N LYS A 318 3.40 -22.68 -14.49
CA LYS A 318 3.24 -21.42 -15.23
C LYS A 318 1.99 -21.38 -16.12
N ALA A 319 1.80 -22.37 -16.98
CA ALA A 319 0.65 -22.43 -17.88
C ALA A 319 -0.69 -22.56 -17.13
N GLN A 320 -0.70 -23.25 -15.99
CA GLN A 320 -1.90 -23.53 -15.20
C GLN A 320 -2.37 -22.35 -14.36
N ILE A 321 -1.53 -21.34 -14.13
CA ILE A 321 -1.89 -20.14 -13.35
C ILE A 321 -2.39 -18.99 -14.23
N LEU A 322 -2.26 -19.10 -15.56
CA LEU A 322 -2.77 -18.08 -16.49
C LEU A 322 -4.28 -18.24 -16.67
N ARG A 323 -4.99 -17.11 -16.70
CA ARG A 323 -6.44 -17.07 -16.94
C ARG A 323 -6.82 -16.01 -17.94
N ARG A 324 -7.84 -16.28 -18.75
CA ARG A 324 -8.38 -15.30 -19.69
C ARG A 324 -8.86 -14.06 -18.94
N SER A 325 -8.40 -12.91 -19.42
CA SER A 325 -8.73 -11.58 -18.93
C SER A 325 -9.65 -10.89 -19.93
N ARG A 326 -10.50 -9.98 -19.44
CA ARG A 326 -11.32 -9.11 -20.31
C ARG A 326 -10.53 -7.93 -20.87
N ASN A 327 -9.28 -7.75 -20.45
CA ASN A 327 -8.42 -6.71 -20.99
C ASN A 327 -7.93 -7.12 -22.38
N SER A 328 -8.42 -6.44 -23.43
CA SER A 328 -8.02 -6.72 -24.82
C SER A 328 -6.53 -6.54 -25.08
N ARG A 329 -5.83 -5.69 -24.31
CA ARG A 329 -4.38 -5.49 -24.41
C ARG A 329 -3.56 -6.53 -23.63
N ARG A 330 -4.18 -7.19 -22.66
CA ARG A 330 -3.57 -8.24 -21.82
C ARG A 330 -4.55 -9.39 -21.68
N PRO A 331 -4.63 -10.26 -22.71
CA PRO A 331 -5.63 -11.32 -22.77
C PRO A 331 -5.43 -12.37 -21.67
N TRP A 332 -4.24 -12.46 -21.09
CA TRP A 332 -3.92 -13.37 -19.99
C TRP A 332 -3.62 -12.62 -18.70
N SER A 333 -4.11 -13.17 -17.59
CA SER A 333 -3.85 -12.70 -16.24
C SER A 333 -3.16 -13.80 -15.43
N GLY A 334 -2.08 -13.46 -14.77
CA GLY A 334 -1.24 -14.33 -13.96
C GLY A 334 -0.03 -13.54 -13.49
N LYS A 335 0.41 -13.77 -12.26
CA LYS A 335 1.56 -13.06 -11.71
C LYS A 335 2.20 -13.90 -10.63
N LEU A 336 3.52 -13.78 -10.47
CA LEU A 336 4.26 -14.38 -9.38
C LEU A 336 4.47 -13.34 -8.28
N PHE A 337 4.42 -13.80 -7.04
CA PHE A 337 4.65 -13.00 -5.85
C PHE A 337 5.67 -13.70 -4.95
N LYS A 338 6.52 -12.91 -4.29
CA LYS A 338 7.38 -13.38 -3.22
C LYS A 338 6.54 -13.62 -1.97
N HIS A 339 6.78 -14.72 -1.28
CA HIS A 339 6.17 -15.07 -0.01
C HIS A 339 7.26 -15.52 0.95
N THR A 340 7.21 -15.05 2.20
CA THR A 340 8.19 -15.40 3.22
C THR A 340 7.66 -16.57 4.05
N GLU A 341 8.37 -17.69 4.01
CA GLU A 341 8.14 -18.84 4.87
C GLU A 341 9.13 -18.79 6.04
N PHE A 342 8.66 -19.04 7.26
CA PHE A 342 9.47 -19.05 8.47
C PHE A 342 9.69 -20.48 8.94
N THR A 343 10.94 -20.80 9.28
CA THR A 343 11.29 -22.08 9.90
C THR A 343 11.28 -21.90 11.41
N LEU A 344 10.32 -22.52 12.08
CA LEU A 344 10.28 -22.58 13.53
C LEU A 344 11.22 -23.67 14.05
N MET A 345 11.89 -23.38 15.16
CA MET A 345 12.70 -24.34 15.89
C MET A 345 12.18 -24.43 17.32
N GLU A 346 11.94 -25.66 17.76
CA GLU A 346 11.62 -25.99 19.13
C GLU A 346 12.94 -26.24 19.87
N ILE A 347 13.13 -25.58 21.02
CA ILE A 347 14.29 -25.84 21.87
C ILE A 347 13.92 -26.99 22.79
N TRP A 348 14.56 -28.14 22.59
CA TRP A 348 14.46 -29.26 23.52
C TRP A 348 15.55 -29.09 24.57
N ASN A 349 15.16 -28.89 25.83
CA ASN A 349 16.11 -28.87 26.93
C ASN A 349 16.40 -30.33 27.31
N GLU A 350 17.57 -30.86 26.91
CA GLU A 350 17.98 -32.23 27.23
C GLU A 350 18.40 -32.40 28.71
N GLN A 351 18.55 -31.30 29.47
CA GLN A 351 18.87 -31.31 30.89
C GLN A 351 17.60 -31.21 31.76
N GLU A 352 17.24 -32.37 32.33
CA GLU A 352 16.54 -32.63 33.59
C GLU A 352 15.27 -31.81 33.93
N ASP A 353 14.12 -32.52 33.91
CA ASP A 353 12.96 -32.42 34.81
C ASP A 353 12.28 -31.05 35.06
N ASP A 354 12.64 -30.00 34.35
CA ASP A 354 11.91 -28.74 34.37
C ASP A 354 10.97 -28.63 33.17
N THR A 355 9.67 -28.55 33.47
CA THR A 355 8.56 -28.43 32.50
C THR A 355 8.55 -27.11 31.69
N SER A 356 9.62 -26.33 31.75
CA SER A 356 9.79 -25.08 31.00
C SER A 356 10.21 -25.38 29.54
N THR A 357 9.24 -25.77 28.72
CA THR A 357 9.40 -25.68 27.26
C THR A 357 9.68 -24.22 26.90
N LEU A 358 10.91 -23.92 26.46
CA LEU A 358 11.21 -22.60 25.93
C LEU A 358 10.29 -22.33 24.75
N PRO A 359 9.74 -21.11 24.63
CA PRO A 359 8.85 -20.79 23.53
C PRO A 359 9.58 -20.98 22.20
N PRO A 360 8.89 -21.49 21.16
CA PRO A 360 9.50 -21.69 19.86
C PRO A 360 10.00 -20.36 19.31
N PHE A 361 11.09 -20.38 18.54
CA PHE A 361 11.60 -19.19 17.87
C PHE A 361 11.83 -19.46 16.39
N ILE A 362 12.00 -18.38 15.62
CA ILE A 362 12.25 -18.47 14.18
C ILE A 362 13.75 -18.59 13.96
N ALA A 363 14.20 -19.73 13.47
CA ALA A 363 15.61 -19.98 13.20
C ALA A 363 16.08 -19.32 11.88
N SER A 364 15.19 -19.31 10.90
CA SER A 364 15.46 -18.78 9.56
C SER A 364 14.16 -18.45 8.83
N HIS A 365 14.29 -17.71 7.74
CA HIS A 365 13.23 -17.53 6.76
C HIS A 365 13.74 -17.92 5.37
N ARG A 366 12.82 -18.29 4.48
CA ARG A 366 13.10 -18.43 3.05
C ARG A 366 12.05 -17.68 2.25
N VAL A 367 12.44 -17.16 1.09
CA VAL A 367 11.54 -16.47 0.18
C VAL A 367 11.18 -17.41 -0.96
N GLU A 368 9.91 -17.74 -1.04
CA GLU A 368 9.35 -18.64 -2.04
C GLU A 368 8.51 -17.86 -3.04
N LEU A 369 8.39 -18.38 -4.26
CA LEU A 369 7.50 -17.81 -5.27
C LEU A 369 6.16 -18.53 -5.25
N ILE A 370 5.09 -17.74 -5.17
CA ILE A 370 3.71 -18.22 -5.21
C ILE A 370 2.93 -17.55 -6.35
N CYS A 371 1.89 -18.24 -6.81
CA CYS A 371 0.99 -17.68 -7.82
C CYS A 371 0.10 -16.58 -7.24
N MET A 372 -0.38 -15.69 -8.11
CA MET A 372 -1.30 -14.60 -7.79
C MET A 372 -2.51 -15.05 -6.97
N ASP A 373 -3.11 -16.19 -7.30
CA ASP A 373 -4.30 -16.64 -6.58
C ASP A 373 -3.98 -17.01 -5.12
N CYS A 374 -2.86 -17.68 -4.85
CA CYS A 374 -2.39 -17.95 -3.48
C CYS A 374 -2.09 -16.64 -2.74
N ALA A 375 -1.37 -15.73 -3.40
CA ALA A 375 -1.00 -14.43 -2.82
C ALA A 375 -2.22 -13.56 -2.47
N THR A 376 -3.37 -13.78 -3.13
CA THR A 376 -4.60 -13.02 -2.86
C THR A 376 -5.44 -13.57 -1.70
N ILE A 377 -5.13 -14.74 -1.12
CA ILE A 377 -5.95 -15.34 -0.06
C ILE A 377 -6.01 -14.42 1.16
N LEU A 378 -4.85 -14.07 1.73
CA LEU A 378 -4.79 -13.22 2.93
C LEU A 378 -5.34 -11.80 2.69
N PRO A 379 -5.00 -11.09 1.59
CA PRO A 379 -5.65 -9.82 1.25
C PRO A 379 -7.18 -9.94 1.11
N SER A 380 -7.68 -11.03 0.54
CA SER A 380 -9.13 -11.27 0.39
C SER A 380 -9.79 -11.57 1.73
N LEU A 381 -9.11 -12.26 2.65
CA LEU A 381 -9.57 -12.44 4.03
C LEU A 381 -9.69 -11.07 4.71
N LYS A 382 -8.64 -10.24 4.64
CA LYS A 382 -8.65 -8.87 5.20
C LYS A 382 -9.80 -8.02 4.64
N GLN A 383 -10.07 -8.13 3.33
CA GLN A 383 -11.21 -7.45 2.70
C GLN A 383 -12.57 -7.94 3.19
N ARG A 384 -12.71 -9.25 3.45
CA ARG A 384 -13.97 -9.87 3.91
C ARG A 384 -14.20 -9.71 5.40
N GLN A 385 -13.12 -9.68 6.18
CA GLN A 385 -13.11 -9.63 7.63
C GLN A 385 -12.06 -8.61 8.06
N PRO A 386 -12.43 -7.31 8.15
CA PRO A 386 -11.50 -6.23 8.46
C PRO A 386 -10.72 -6.44 9.75
N ARG A 387 -11.23 -7.22 10.72
CA ARG A 387 -10.51 -7.59 11.97
C ARG A 387 -9.10 -8.18 11.76
N TYR A 388 -8.81 -8.73 10.59
CA TYR A 388 -7.50 -9.28 10.25
C TYR A 388 -6.58 -8.30 9.54
N SER A 389 -6.98 -7.03 9.35
CA SER A 389 -6.19 -6.11 8.53
C SER A 389 -4.90 -5.67 9.20
N ASP A 390 -4.75 -5.88 10.51
CA ASP A 390 -3.50 -5.74 11.25
C ASP A 390 -2.35 -6.55 10.63
N ASP A 391 -1.12 -6.09 10.87
CA ASP A 391 0.11 -6.71 10.35
C ASP A 391 0.44 -8.08 11.00
N GLU A 392 -0.38 -8.51 11.96
CA GLU A 392 -0.18 -9.76 12.71
C GLU A 392 -0.80 -10.99 12.02
N ALA A 393 -1.70 -10.79 11.06
CA ALA A 393 -2.30 -11.88 10.30
C ALA A 393 -1.29 -12.51 9.33
N LEU A 394 -0.95 -13.78 9.55
CA LEU A 394 0.09 -14.49 8.81
C LEU A 394 -0.42 -15.87 8.34
N MET A 395 0.13 -16.34 7.21
CA MET A 395 -0.09 -17.69 6.70
C MET A 395 1.24 -18.26 6.21
N GLN A 396 1.58 -19.48 6.60
CA GLN A 396 2.64 -20.26 5.98
C GLN A 396 2.11 -20.95 4.71
N LEU A 397 3.00 -21.46 3.87
CA LEU A 397 2.66 -22.18 2.64
C LEU A 397 1.76 -23.39 2.92
N GLY A 398 2.01 -24.10 4.03
CA GLY A 398 1.20 -25.22 4.48
C GLY A 398 -0.26 -24.82 4.77
N ASP A 399 -0.46 -23.66 5.39
CA ASP A 399 -1.81 -23.13 5.66
C ASP A 399 -2.54 -22.80 4.37
N MET A 400 -1.85 -22.17 3.42
CA MET A 400 -2.42 -21.85 2.12
C MET A 400 -2.82 -23.10 1.34
N ALA A 401 -2.00 -24.15 1.38
CA ALA A 401 -2.30 -25.42 0.71
C ALA A 401 -3.52 -26.13 1.34
N ALA A 402 -3.69 -26.03 2.66
CA ALA A 402 -4.77 -26.70 3.39
C ALA A 402 -6.16 -26.10 3.14
N VAL A 403 -6.26 -24.84 2.70
CA VAL A 403 -7.53 -24.09 2.60
C VAL A 403 -8.03 -23.92 1.15
N ILE A 404 -7.32 -24.47 0.16
CA ILE A 404 -7.62 -24.26 -1.26
C ILE A 404 -7.98 -25.53 -2.03
N GLY A 405 -9.01 -25.42 -2.86
CA GLY A 405 -9.22 -26.25 -4.04
C GLY A 405 -8.56 -25.60 -5.26
N ALA A 406 -7.48 -26.19 -5.77
CA ALA A 406 -6.75 -25.67 -6.93
C ALA A 406 -7.12 -26.44 -8.21
N ALA A 407 -7.57 -25.70 -9.22
CA ALA A 407 -7.76 -26.23 -10.57
C ALA A 407 -6.94 -25.43 -11.59
N PRO A 408 -6.46 -26.05 -12.70
CA PRO A 408 -5.80 -25.34 -13.78
C PRO A 408 -6.68 -24.23 -14.37
N ASN A 409 -6.06 -23.09 -14.65
CA ASN A 409 -6.65 -21.95 -15.37
C ASN A 409 -7.93 -21.39 -14.72
N ARG A 410 -8.13 -21.65 -13.43
CA ARG A 410 -9.26 -21.18 -12.62
C ARG A 410 -8.79 -20.47 -11.36
N PRO A 411 -9.58 -19.53 -10.78
CA PRO A 411 -9.35 -19.07 -9.42
C PRO A 411 -9.38 -20.23 -8.42
N HIS A 412 -8.72 -20.07 -7.27
CA HIS A 412 -8.87 -21.01 -6.16
C HIS A 412 -10.30 -21.02 -5.64
N GLU A 413 -10.81 -22.21 -5.36
CA GLU A 413 -11.92 -22.40 -4.44
C GLU A 413 -11.34 -22.32 -3.04
N VAL A 414 -11.82 -21.40 -2.21
CA VAL A 414 -11.22 -21.10 -0.90
C VAL A 414 -12.28 -21.29 0.18
N ASP A 415 -11.96 -22.11 1.18
CA ASP A 415 -12.75 -22.23 2.40
C ASP A 415 -12.39 -21.07 3.35
N TRP A 416 -13.16 -19.99 3.28
CA TRP A 416 -12.91 -18.79 4.08
C TRP A 416 -13.08 -18.98 5.59
N THR A 417 -13.86 -19.98 6.01
CA THR A 417 -14.00 -20.32 7.42
C THR A 417 -12.72 -21.01 7.90
N HIS A 418 -12.19 -21.95 7.10
CA HIS A 418 -10.92 -22.60 7.43
C HIS A 418 -9.73 -21.64 7.34
N VAL A 419 -9.72 -20.70 6.37
CA VAL A 419 -8.71 -19.62 6.30
C VAL A 419 -8.69 -18.81 7.60
N ALA A 420 -9.85 -18.36 8.08
CA ALA A 420 -9.95 -17.58 9.31
C ALA A 420 -9.39 -18.36 10.52
N ALA A 421 -9.75 -19.64 10.65
CA ALA A 421 -9.24 -20.49 11.72
C ALA A 421 -7.72 -20.68 11.66
N ARG A 422 -7.12 -20.80 10.46
CA ARG A 422 -5.67 -20.90 10.28
C ARG A 422 -4.93 -19.62 10.64
N VAL A 423 -5.48 -18.47 10.24
CA VAL A 423 -4.92 -17.17 10.64
C VAL A 423 -5.02 -16.99 12.15
N ASP A 424 -6.16 -17.38 12.76
CA ASP A 424 -6.33 -17.34 14.21
C ASP A 424 -5.27 -18.18 14.93
N SER A 425 -4.98 -19.40 14.46
CA SER A 425 -3.92 -20.24 15.04
C SER A 425 -2.51 -19.68 14.86
N ASN A 426 -2.30 -18.85 13.83
CA ASN A 426 -1.00 -18.26 13.51
C ASN A 426 -0.72 -16.94 14.23
N PHE A 427 -1.67 -16.39 15.00
CA PHE A 427 -1.38 -15.17 15.77
C PHE A 427 -0.20 -15.32 16.74
N ILE A 428 0.05 -16.55 17.22
CA ILE A 428 1.23 -16.85 18.04
C ILE A 428 2.55 -16.60 17.31
N LEU A 429 2.57 -16.65 15.98
CA LEU A 429 3.76 -16.41 15.16
C LEU A 429 4.09 -14.93 15.05
N ALA A 430 3.11 -14.03 15.15
CA ALA A 430 3.32 -12.59 14.96
C ALA A 430 4.40 -11.98 15.88
N PRO A 431 4.41 -12.23 17.21
CA PRO A 431 5.50 -11.74 18.07
C PRO A 431 6.85 -12.38 17.73
N LEU A 432 6.88 -13.65 17.33
CA LEU A 432 8.11 -14.34 16.93
C LEU A 432 8.71 -13.75 15.65
N VAL A 433 7.87 -13.49 14.63
CA VAL A 433 8.25 -12.84 13.38
C VAL A 433 8.79 -11.44 13.65
N ARG A 434 8.19 -10.71 14.58
CA ARG A 434 8.66 -9.38 14.97
C ARG A 434 10.06 -9.43 15.58
N SER A 435 10.24 -10.26 16.62
CA SER A 435 11.54 -10.43 17.27
C SER A 435 12.61 -10.88 16.27
N TYR A 436 12.26 -11.83 15.40
CA TYR A 436 13.13 -12.28 14.32
C TYR A 436 13.58 -11.14 13.40
N TRP A 437 12.64 -10.31 12.91
CA TRP A 437 12.98 -9.21 12.01
C TRP A 437 13.73 -8.08 12.71
N GLU A 438 13.43 -7.79 13.99
CA GLU A 438 14.19 -6.82 14.78
C GLU A 438 15.66 -7.25 14.88
N HIS A 439 15.90 -8.51 15.22
CA HIS A 439 17.23 -9.09 15.29
C HIS A 439 17.93 -9.12 13.92
N HIS A 440 17.26 -9.65 12.90
CA HIS A 440 17.75 -9.70 11.53
C HIS A 440 18.16 -8.30 11.01
N ASN A 441 17.29 -7.31 11.20
CA ASN A 441 17.57 -5.94 10.76
C ASN A 441 18.70 -5.30 11.58
N ALA A 442 18.80 -5.58 12.88
CA ALA A 442 19.92 -5.12 13.69
C ALA A 442 21.25 -5.66 13.16
N ALA A 443 21.32 -6.95 12.81
CA ALA A 443 22.51 -7.58 12.22
C ALA A 443 22.86 -6.96 10.86
N VAL A 444 21.91 -6.89 9.93
CA VAL A 444 22.12 -6.31 8.59
C VAL A 444 22.56 -4.84 8.67
N ASN A 445 21.93 -4.04 9.54
CA ASN A 445 22.29 -2.64 9.74
C ASN A 445 23.68 -2.49 10.38
N CYS A 446 24.01 -3.32 11.37
CA CYS A 446 25.35 -3.34 11.98
C CYS A 446 26.43 -3.53 10.91
N ARG A 447 26.25 -4.52 10.02
CA ARG A 447 27.18 -4.77 8.91
C ARG A 447 27.25 -3.60 7.92
N ALA A 448 26.12 -2.98 7.58
CA ALA A 448 26.09 -1.83 6.68
C ALA A 448 26.86 -0.64 7.27
N LEU A 449 26.61 -0.31 8.54
CA LEU A 449 27.33 0.74 9.27
C LEU A 449 28.83 0.43 9.40
N TYR A 450 29.19 -0.83 9.65
CA TYR A 450 30.60 -1.23 9.69
C TYR A 450 31.29 -1.01 8.33
N ARG A 451 30.63 -1.35 7.21
CA ARG A 451 31.15 -1.09 5.86
C ARG A 451 31.32 0.40 5.59
N ASP A 452 30.39 1.24 6.03
CA ASP A 452 30.52 2.69 5.89
C ASP A 452 31.60 3.28 6.80
N CYS A 453 31.78 2.74 8.00
CA CYS A 453 32.91 3.06 8.86
C CYS A 453 34.23 2.71 8.16
N LEU A 454 34.35 1.51 7.55
CA LEU A 454 35.54 1.11 6.79
C LEU A 454 35.83 2.05 5.62
N LYS A 455 34.81 2.46 4.86
CA LYS A 455 34.99 3.45 3.77
C LYS A 455 35.53 4.78 4.30
N THR A 456 34.94 5.30 5.38
CA THR A 456 35.29 6.59 5.97
C THR A 456 36.60 6.57 6.77
N THR A 457 37.15 5.39 7.05
CA THR A 457 38.47 5.21 7.66
C THR A 457 39.51 4.71 6.66
N HIS A 458 39.22 4.75 5.35
CA HIS A 458 40.13 4.30 4.28
C HIS A 458 40.58 2.84 4.45
N GLY A 459 39.70 1.97 4.95
CA GLY A 459 39.95 0.54 5.13
C GLY A 459 40.60 0.16 6.46
N ASP A 460 40.92 1.12 7.34
CA ASP A 460 41.44 0.83 8.68
C ASP A 460 40.35 0.18 9.55
N ARG A 461 40.52 -1.12 9.83
CA ARG A 461 39.58 -1.95 10.59
C ARG A 461 39.48 -1.56 12.06
N GLU A 462 40.60 -1.22 12.70
CA GLU A 462 40.62 -0.87 14.12
C GLU A 462 39.90 0.47 14.34
N ARG A 463 40.16 1.45 13.46
CA ARG A 463 39.49 2.74 13.50
C ARG A 463 38.01 2.63 13.14
N ALA A 464 37.65 1.77 12.18
CA ALA A 464 36.26 1.51 11.82
C ALA A 464 35.50 0.87 12.98
N TRP A 465 36.11 -0.08 13.68
CA TRP A 465 35.54 -0.75 14.85
C TRP A 465 35.31 0.21 16.01
N LYS A 466 36.31 1.04 16.36
CA LYS A 466 36.15 2.08 17.39
C LYS A 466 35.03 3.07 17.05
N ARG A 467 34.89 3.44 15.77
CA ARG A 467 33.77 4.29 15.31
C ARG A 467 32.43 3.59 15.44
N LEU A 468 32.34 2.31 15.09
CA LEU A 468 31.11 1.54 15.23
C LEU A 468 30.67 1.42 16.69
N ILE A 469 31.60 1.08 17.60
CA ILE A 469 31.32 1.06 19.05
C ILE A 469 30.80 2.43 19.51
N ALA A 470 31.46 3.52 19.11
CA ALA A 470 31.02 4.86 19.50
C ALA A 470 29.60 5.22 19.00
N LEU A 471 29.15 4.65 17.89
CA LEU A 471 27.78 4.85 17.38
C LEU A 471 26.71 4.07 18.15
N TYR A 472 27.10 3.04 18.91
CA TYR A 472 26.23 2.17 19.69
C TYR A 472 26.40 2.33 21.20
N ALA A 473 27.39 3.09 21.64
CA ALA A 473 27.79 3.20 23.05
C ALA A 473 26.67 3.69 23.97
N ASP A 474 25.67 4.40 23.47
CA ASP A 474 24.51 4.88 24.23
C ASP A 474 23.43 3.79 24.46
N ARG A 475 23.57 2.61 23.85
CA ARG A 475 22.60 1.51 23.92
C ARG A 475 22.98 0.40 24.89
N TYR A 476 24.18 0.45 25.46
CA TYR A 476 24.74 -0.62 26.31
C TYR A 476 25.31 -0.01 27.59
N GLU A 477 25.35 -0.81 28.66
CA GLU A 477 25.83 -0.34 29.97
C GLU A 477 27.36 -0.20 29.99
N SER A 478 28.04 -0.95 29.13
CA SER A 478 29.50 -0.93 29.01
C SER A 478 29.99 -1.03 27.56
N ALA A 479 31.22 -0.56 27.34
CA ALA A 479 31.89 -0.71 26.04
C ALA A 479 32.20 -2.17 25.70
N GLU A 480 32.37 -3.03 26.71
CA GLU A 480 32.62 -4.47 26.55
C GLU A 480 31.36 -5.18 26.05
N GLU A 481 30.23 -4.98 26.73
CA GLU A 481 28.91 -5.49 26.31
C GLU A 481 28.54 -5.02 24.88
N CYS A 482 28.81 -3.74 24.58
CA CYS A 482 28.62 -3.20 23.23
C CYS A 482 29.49 -3.94 22.21
N ALA A 483 30.77 -4.19 22.52
CA ALA A 483 31.69 -4.86 21.61
C ALA A 483 31.31 -6.32 21.38
N GLU A 484 30.91 -7.05 22.42
CA GLU A 484 30.42 -8.43 22.34
C GLU A 484 29.15 -8.51 21.49
N THR A 485 28.18 -7.64 21.76
CA THR A 485 26.92 -7.62 21.00
C THR A 485 27.14 -7.26 19.54
N LEU A 486 28.00 -6.28 19.24
CA LEU A 486 28.34 -5.93 17.86
C LEU A 486 29.07 -7.06 17.13
N THR A 487 29.93 -7.80 17.83
CA THR A 487 30.62 -8.97 17.27
C THR A 487 29.60 -10.03 16.89
N PHE A 488 28.70 -10.39 17.81
CA PHE A 488 27.61 -11.31 17.55
C PHE A 488 26.72 -10.86 16.37
N LEU A 489 26.34 -9.58 16.32
CA LEU A 489 25.52 -9.05 15.22
C LEU A 489 26.24 -9.09 13.86
N LEU A 490 27.56 -8.94 13.82
CA LEU A 490 28.33 -9.07 12.58
C LEU A 490 28.42 -10.53 12.12
N GLU A 491 28.72 -11.46 13.04
CA GLU A 491 28.72 -12.90 12.77
C GLU A 491 27.35 -13.37 12.27
N GLU A 492 26.29 -12.88 12.90
CA GLU A 492 24.92 -13.17 12.51
C GLU A 492 24.59 -12.57 11.13
N ALA A 493 25.03 -11.35 10.85
CA ALA A 493 24.85 -10.74 9.54
C ALA A 493 25.54 -11.55 8.43
N ASP A 494 26.70 -12.14 8.73
CA ASP A 494 27.44 -13.00 7.81
C ASP A 494 26.73 -14.35 7.64
N ARG A 495 26.21 -14.95 8.71
CA ARG A 495 25.33 -16.13 8.65
C ARG A 495 24.11 -15.89 7.75
N ILE A 496 23.44 -14.75 7.92
CA ILE A 496 22.30 -14.33 7.09
C ILE A 496 22.74 -14.11 5.62
N GLY A 497 23.89 -13.45 5.42
CA GLY A 497 24.39 -13.04 4.11
C GLY A 497 24.84 -14.17 3.19
N ILE A 498 25.01 -15.40 3.69
CA ILE A 498 25.31 -16.60 2.88
C ILE A 498 24.09 -17.05 2.05
N GLY A 499 22.86 -16.59 2.40
CA GLY A 499 21.63 -17.01 1.72
C GLY A 499 20.57 -15.93 1.46
N ASP A 500 20.85 -14.64 1.70
CA ASP A 500 19.84 -13.57 1.57
C ASP A 500 19.54 -13.19 0.10
N PRO A 501 18.32 -13.45 -0.42
CA PRO A 501 17.92 -13.08 -1.79
C PRO A 501 17.67 -11.57 -1.98
N PHE A 502 17.78 -10.76 -0.92
CA PHE A 502 17.71 -9.29 -0.97
C PHE A 502 19.07 -8.60 -0.93
N ARG A 503 20.17 -9.38 -1.04
CA ARG A 503 21.50 -8.83 -1.28
C ARG A 503 21.46 -7.85 -2.46
N PRO A 504 21.75 -6.55 -2.27
CA PRO A 504 22.06 -5.67 -3.38
C PRO A 504 23.37 -6.19 -3.97
N ASP A 505 23.34 -6.72 -5.20
CA ASP A 505 24.53 -7.15 -5.91
C ASP A 505 25.48 -5.96 -6.10
N THR A 506 26.44 -5.81 -5.18
CA THR A 506 27.69 -5.03 -5.28
C THR A 506 28.55 -5.50 -4.09
N VAL A 507 29.80 -5.94 -4.21
CA VAL A 507 30.89 -5.68 -5.14
C VAL A 507 31.67 -6.98 -5.27
N ALA A 508 31.94 -7.44 -6.49
CA ALA A 508 33.00 -8.42 -6.72
C ALA A 508 34.35 -7.72 -6.54
N ALA A 509 35.19 -8.31 -5.66
CA ALA A 509 36.63 -8.12 -5.45
C ALA A 509 37.20 -6.69 -5.56
#